data_AF-B2G0W2-F1
#
_entry.id   AF-B2G0W2-F1
#
_cell.length_a   1.000
_cell.length_b   1.000
_cell.length_c   1.000
_cell.angle_alpha   90.00
_cell.angle_beta   90.00
_cell.angle_gamma   90.00
#
_symmetry.space_group_name_H-M   'P 1'
#
loop_
_entity.id
_entity.type
_entity.pdbx_description
1 polymer ?
#
loop_
_entity_poly.entity_id
_entity_poly.type
_entity_poly.pdbx_seq_one_letter_code
_entity_poly.pdbx_strand_id
1 'polypeptide(L)'
;PSLQSTALFLNAGRKYQILAQPIKIKEGRKNTHVGPKVLIPETYPGYFELLSEDGRSTRCIESVLELSRRRNFRVLVRETVRCNHNSKSLHAGEILTTISDNGKYLQCRTSKDEVVSLPLEAKAKFSPIAKEDSISGVHTVRNLLQKRMPVTVRLVHGAAPKGLKQPFVPELRLLGCVEVDRIFALPLQKDMDLVSVPLNAKIKIQRAKNMEQLDHFIEYSRFLDKAQRLL
;
A
#
# COMPACT_ATOMS: atom_id res chain seq x y z
N PRO A 1 -24.64 12.63 28.65
CA PRO A 1 -24.47 11.82 27.42
C PRO A 1 -25.43 10.62 27.44
N SER A 2 -26.51 10.67 26.67
CA SER A 2 -27.44 9.55 26.54
C SER A 2 -26.70 8.33 25.99
N LEU A 3 -26.79 7.18 26.67
CA LEU A 3 -26.28 5.92 26.15
C LEU A 3 -26.98 5.64 24.82
N GLN A 4 -26.23 5.63 23.72
CA GLN A 4 -26.74 5.10 22.46
C GLN A 4 -27.07 3.62 22.70
N SER A 5 -28.36 3.28 22.73
CA SER A 5 -28.82 1.96 23.16
C SER A 5 -28.81 0.91 22.06
N THR A 6 -28.72 1.32 20.78
CA THR A 6 -28.82 0.40 19.64
C THR A 6 -27.85 0.79 18.52
N ALA A 7 -27.03 -0.17 18.11
CA ALA A 7 -26.11 -0.04 16.99
C ALA A 7 -26.09 -1.32 16.17
N LEU A 8 -25.89 -1.19 14.87
CA LEU A 8 -25.61 -2.31 13.98
C LEU A 8 -24.11 -2.62 14.03
N PHE A 9 -23.74 -3.80 14.50
CA PHE A 9 -22.36 -4.26 14.47
C PHE A 9 -22.06 -4.95 13.14
N LEU A 10 -20.94 -4.58 12.54
CA LEU A 10 -20.46 -5.07 11.26
C LEU A 10 -19.10 -5.72 11.44
N ASN A 11 -18.94 -6.90 10.86
CA ASN A 11 -17.63 -7.50 10.69
C ASN A 11 -17.06 -7.07 9.32
N ALA A 12 -15.97 -6.30 9.33
CA ALA A 12 -15.28 -5.85 8.12
C ALA A 12 -14.31 -6.89 7.55
N GLY A 13 -14.33 -8.10 8.11
CA GLY A 13 -13.43 -9.17 7.78
C GLY A 13 -12.02 -8.96 8.35
N ARG A 14 -11.14 -9.82 7.85
CA ARG A 14 -9.74 -9.92 8.27
C ARG A 14 -8.90 -8.99 7.41
N LYS A 15 -8.14 -8.09 8.03
CA LYS A 15 -7.15 -7.26 7.33
C LYS A 15 -5.77 -7.69 7.76
N TYR A 16 -4.88 -7.84 6.78
CA TYR A 16 -3.49 -8.18 7.04
C TYR A 16 -2.66 -6.92 7.24
N GLN A 17 -1.74 -7.00 8.19
CA GLN A 17 -0.74 -5.98 8.46
C GLN A 17 0.63 -6.64 8.58
N ILE A 18 1.68 -5.90 8.22
CA ILE A 18 3.06 -6.36 8.40
C ILE A 18 3.62 -5.68 9.66
N LEU A 19 4.13 -6.49 10.59
CA LEU A 19 4.92 -5.99 11.71
C LEU A 19 6.33 -5.65 11.21
N ALA A 20 6.70 -4.38 11.28
CA ALA A 20 7.98 -3.89 10.79
C ALA A 20 8.78 -3.21 11.90
N GLN A 21 10.09 -3.44 11.92
CA GLN A 21 11.06 -2.78 12.79
C GLN A 21 11.94 -1.88 11.91
N PRO A 22 12.01 -0.57 12.15
CA PRO A 22 12.99 0.26 11.45
C PRO A 22 14.39 -0.09 11.90
N ILE A 23 15.30 -0.09 10.93
CA ILE A 23 16.69 -0.48 11.15
C ILE A 23 17.62 0.53 10.47
N LYS A 24 18.85 0.59 10.97
CA LYS A 24 19.97 1.24 10.27
C LYS A 24 20.94 0.15 9.87
N ILE A 25 21.18 0.05 8.57
CA ILE A 25 22.14 -0.89 7.99
C ILE A 25 23.53 -0.26 8.11
N LYS A 26 24.51 -1.08 8.48
CA LYS A 26 25.92 -0.71 8.51
C LYS A 26 26.69 -1.79 7.76
N GLU A 27 27.45 -1.41 6.74
CA GLU A 27 28.23 -2.37 5.96
C GLU A 27 29.16 -3.20 6.87
N GLY A 28 29.11 -4.53 6.71
CA GLY A 28 29.92 -5.47 7.49
C GLY A 28 29.56 -5.58 8.98
N ARG A 29 28.46 -4.97 9.45
CA ARG A 29 28.01 -5.06 10.85
C ARG A 29 26.55 -5.47 10.94
N LYS A 30 26.15 -5.98 12.12
CA LYS A 30 24.74 -6.27 12.40
C LYS A 30 23.91 -4.99 12.35
N ASN A 31 22.75 -5.09 11.73
CA ASN A 31 21.77 -4.01 11.64
C ASN A 31 21.33 -3.57 13.05
N THR A 32 21.22 -2.27 13.25
CA THR A 32 20.77 -1.69 14.53
C THR A 32 19.32 -1.28 14.45
N HIS A 33 18.51 -1.61 15.45
CA HIS A 33 17.12 -1.18 15.51
C HIS A 33 17.02 0.33 15.79
N VAL A 34 16.10 1.00 15.10
CA VAL A 34 15.86 2.44 15.23
C VAL A 34 14.38 2.64 15.53
N GLY A 35 14.06 3.07 16.75
CA GLY A 35 12.69 3.37 17.13
C GLY A 35 11.76 2.15 17.31
N PRO A 36 10.46 2.39 17.51
CA PRO A 36 9.49 1.35 17.82
C PRO A 36 9.12 0.49 16.60
N LYS A 37 8.62 -0.71 16.85
CA LYS A 37 7.94 -1.51 15.83
C LYS A 37 6.64 -0.83 15.40
N VAL A 38 6.29 -0.97 14.13
CA VAL A 38 5.07 -0.43 13.55
C VAL A 38 4.30 -1.49 12.79
N LEU A 39 3.01 -1.27 12.61
CA LEU A 39 2.14 -2.10 11.78
C LEU A 39 1.88 -1.36 10.47
N ILE A 40 2.24 -1.99 9.35
CA ILE A 40 2.02 -1.46 8.00
C ILE A 40 0.80 -2.15 7.41
N PRO A 41 -0.30 -1.44 7.15
CA PRO A 41 -1.51 -2.05 6.60
C PRO A 41 -1.32 -2.49 5.14
N GLU A 42 -2.01 -3.55 4.72
CA GLU A 42 -2.05 -3.98 3.31
C GLU A 42 -2.34 -2.84 2.32
N THR A 43 -3.18 -1.88 2.72
CA THR A 43 -3.61 -0.75 1.90
C THR A 43 -2.61 0.41 1.85
N TYR A 44 -1.42 0.26 2.44
CA TYR A 44 -0.42 1.32 2.46
C TYR A 44 0.07 1.63 1.03
N PRO A 45 -0.08 2.89 0.57
CA PRO A 45 0.20 3.28 -0.82
C PRO A 45 1.69 3.59 -1.01
N GLY A 46 2.54 2.58 -0.85
CA GLY A 46 3.98 2.72 -1.03
C GLY A 46 4.63 1.49 -1.65
N TYR A 47 5.86 1.71 -2.12
CA TYR A 47 6.67 0.74 -2.83
C TYR A 47 7.96 0.46 -2.08
N PHE A 48 8.31 -0.81 -1.99
CA PHE A 48 9.46 -1.31 -1.26
C PHE A 48 10.39 -2.10 -2.17
N GLU A 49 11.69 -1.88 -2.08
CA GLU A 49 12.68 -2.79 -2.67
C GLU A 49 13.18 -3.77 -1.61
N LEU A 50 13.30 -5.05 -1.97
CA LEU A 50 13.95 -6.05 -1.12
C LEU A 50 15.46 -5.77 -1.09
N LEU A 51 16.03 -5.88 0.10
CA LEU A 51 17.46 -5.77 0.32
C LEU A 51 18.04 -7.14 0.65
N SER A 52 19.25 -7.40 0.16
CA SER A 52 20.09 -8.50 0.66
C SER A 52 20.54 -8.25 2.09
N GLU A 53 21.18 -9.24 2.72
CA GLU A 53 21.63 -9.14 4.12
C GLU A 53 22.64 -8.01 4.35
N ASP A 54 23.45 -7.68 3.35
CA ASP A 54 24.40 -6.56 3.33
C ASP A 54 23.73 -5.22 2.95
N GLY A 55 22.42 -5.20 2.71
CA GLY A 55 21.65 -3.98 2.45
C GLY A 55 21.66 -3.50 1.01
N ARG A 56 22.12 -4.33 0.06
CA ARG A 56 22.12 -3.99 -1.36
C ARG A 56 20.75 -4.24 -1.98
N SER A 57 20.33 -3.36 -2.88
CA SER A 57 19.11 -3.51 -3.65
C SER A 57 19.41 -3.99 -5.08
N THR A 58 18.38 -4.47 -5.76
CA THR A 58 18.49 -4.76 -7.19
C THR A 58 18.77 -3.47 -7.97
N ARG A 59 19.61 -3.55 -8.99
CA ARG A 59 19.93 -2.42 -9.87
C ARG A 59 18.66 -1.82 -10.50
N CYS A 60 18.57 -0.49 -10.48
CA CYS A 60 17.53 0.25 -11.17
C CYS A 60 17.83 0.37 -12.68
N ILE A 61 16.82 0.68 -13.47
CA ILE A 61 16.99 1.10 -14.86
C ILE A 61 17.35 2.59 -14.83
N GLU A 62 18.43 2.99 -15.49
CA GLU A 62 19.04 4.33 -15.33
C GLU A 62 18.84 5.26 -16.53
N SER A 63 18.23 4.76 -17.61
CA SER A 63 17.91 5.56 -18.80
C SER A 63 16.62 5.08 -19.49
N VAL A 64 16.01 5.99 -20.25
CA VAL A 64 14.85 5.65 -21.10
C VAL A 64 15.25 4.67 -22.21
N LEU A 65 16.47 4.78 -22.75
CA LEU A 65 17.00 3.83 -23.73
C LEU A 65 17.12 2.41 -23.17
N GLU A 66 17.54 2.24 -21.92
CA GLU A 66 17.57 0.91 -21.30
C GLU A 66 16.14 0.37 -21.09
N LEU A 67 15.21 1.24 -20.71
CA LEU A 67 13.80 0.89 -20.54
C LEU A 67 13.15 0.48 -21.88
N SER A 68 13.47 1.14 -22.98
CA SER A 68 12.83 0.93 -24.30
C SER A 68 13.05 -0.47 -24.85
N ARG A 69 14.13 -1.13 -24.44
CA ARG A 69 14.46 -2.51 -24.81
C ARG A 69 13.48 -3.55 -24.26
N ARG A 70 12.55 -3.14 -23.39
CA ARG A 70 11.56 -4.01 -22.75
C ARG A 70 10.16 -3.58 -23.17
N ARG A 71 9.42 -4.47 -23.83
CA ARG A 71 8.02 -4.24 -24.24
C ARG A 71 7.04 -4.70 -23.15
N ASN A 72 5.88 -4.04 -23.07
CA ASN A 72 4.82 -4.34 -22.08
C ASN A 72 5.34 -4.43 -20.63
N PHE A 73 6.36 -3.64 -20.31
CA PHE A 73 7.09 -3.69 -19.07
C PHE A 73 6.58 -2.61 -18.12
N ARG A 74 6.17 -3.02 -16.93
CA ARG A 74 5.62 -2.12 -15.89
C ARG A 74 6.73 -1.65 -14.97
N VAL A 75 6.85 -0.33 -14.81
CA VAL A 75 7.88 0.30 -13.97
C VAL A 75 7.32 1.41 -13.10
N LEU A 76 7.92 1.58 -11.93
CA LEU A 76 7.78 2.74 -11.06
C LEU A 76 8.80 3.80 -11.47
N VAL A 77 8.32 5.03 -11.66
CA VAL A 77 9.17 6.22 -11.84
C VAL A 77 9.78 6.60 -10.49
N ARG A 78 11.11 6.65 -10.40
CA ARG A 78 11.83 6.97 -9.16
C ARG A 78 12.13 8.47 -9.02
N GLU A 79 12.23 9.16 -10.14
CA GLU A 79 12.64 10.57 -10.23
C GLU A 79 11.79 11.27 -11.29
N THR A 80 11.53 12.57 -11.12
CA THR A 80 10.70 13.33 -12.06
C THR A 80 11.39 13.44 -13.43
N VAL A 81 10.69 13.05 -14.50
CA VAL A 81 11.20 13.07 -15.88
C VAL A 81 10.34 13.97 -16.75
N ARG A 82 10.95 14.84 -17.56
CA ARG A 82 10.21 15.66 -18.52
C ARG A 82 9.84 14.83 -19.76
N CYS A 83 8.56 14.85 -20.12
CA CYS A 83 8.09 14.32 -21.40
C CYS A 83 8.26 15.37 -22.48
N ASN A 84 8.39 14.94 -23.74
CA ASN A 84 8.50 15.90 -24.82
C ASN A 84 7.13 16.43 -25.30
N HIS A 85 7.14 17.67 -25.77
CA HIS A 85 6.06 18.42 -26.45
C HIS A 85 5.02 19.23 -25.65
N ASN A 86 4.72 18.97 -24.38
CA ASN A 86 3.61 19.70 -23.70
C ASN A 86 3.92 20.21 -22.27
N SER A 87 5.19 20.41 -21.90
CA SER A 87 5.59 20.74 -20.52
C SER A 87 5.11 19.72 -19.45
N LYS A 88 4.64 18.56 -19.90
CA LYS A 88 4.14 17.48 -19.04
C LYS A 88 5.34 16.74 -18.45
N SER A 89 5.39 16.63 -17.14
CA SER A 89 6.41 15.86 -16.42
C SER A 89 5.77 14.65 -15.77
N LEU A 90 6.49 13.53 -15.79
CA LEU A 90 6.16 12.37 -14.97
C LEU A 90 6.83 12.51 -13.62
N HIS A 91 6.08 12.32 -12.55
CA HIS A 91 6.57 12.48 -11.19
C HIS A 91 7.00 11.14 -10.59
N ALA A 92 7.90 11.21 -9.60
CA ALA A 92 8.24 10.04 -8.79
C ALA A 92 6.96 9.43 -8.18
N GLY A 93 6.86 8.10 -8.21
CA GLY A 93 5.69 7.37 -7.74
C GLY A 93 4.70 6.96 -8.83
N GLU A 94 4.77 7.54 -10.02
CA GLU A 94 3.91 7.16 -11.15
C GLU A 94 4.31 5.79 -11.71
N ILE A 95 3.31 5.06 -12.23
CA ILE A 95 3.51 3.76 -12.89
C ILE A 95 3.39 3.96 -14.39
N LEU A 96 4.35 3.40 -15.12
CA LEU A 96 4.37 3.38 -16.58
C LEU A 96 4.36 1.94 -17.10
N THR A 97 3.73 1.76 -18.26
CA THR A 97 3.82 0.53 -19.06
C THR A 97 4.38 0.89 -20.43
N THR A 98 5.53 0.32 -20.79
CA THR A 98 6.17 0.56 -22.11
C THR A 98 5.32 -0.01 -23.25
N ILE A 99 5.19 0.72 -24.36
CA ILE A 99 4.40 0.31 -25.54
C ILE A 99 5.33 0.00 -26.73
N SER A 100 6.00 1.04 -27.23
CA SER A 100 6.84 0.98 -28.43
C SER A 100 7.83 2.14 -28.43
N ASP A 101 8.96 1.96 -29.09
CA ASP A 101 9.85 3.05 -29.46
C ASP A 101 9.75 3.35 -30.95
N ASN A 102 10.14 4.57 -31.34
CA ASN A 102 10.22 5.01 -32.73
C ASN A 102 11.64 5.50 -33.11
N GLY A 103 12.66 5.06 -32.37
CA GLY A 103 14.04 5.49 -32.53
C GLY A 103 14.38 6.87 -31.93
N LYS A 104 13.40 7.68 -31.52
CA LYS A 104 13.61 8.97 -30.84
C LYS A 104 12.94 9.05 -29.47
N TYR A 105 11.74 8.50 -29.36
CA TYR A 105 10.96 8.47 -28.12
C TYR A 105 10.51 7.04 -27.80
N LEU A 106 10.41 6.75 -26.50
CA LEU A 106 9.69 5.63 -25.96
C LEU A 106 8.26 6.07 -25.61
N GLN A 107 7.26 5.43 -26.19
CA GLN A 107 5.87 5.57 -25.81
C GLN A 107 5.55 4.69 -24.61
N CYS A 108 4.95 5.30 -23.58
CA CYS A 108 4.50 4.64 -22.37
C CYS A 108 3.04 4.98 -22.10
N ARG A 109 2.33 4.07 -21.45
CA ARG A 109 0.98 4.27 -20.89
C ARG A 109 1.07 4.52 -19.39
N THR A 110 0.43 5.55 -18.88
CA THR A 110 0.32 5.81 -17.43
C THR A 110 -0.76 4.94 -16.79
N SER A 111 -0.86 4.94 -15.45
CA SER A 111 -1.96 4.27 -14.74
C SER A 111 -3.35 4.87 -15.04
N LYS A 112 -3.40 6.07 -15.63
CA LYS A 112 -4.64 6.75 -16.07
C LYS A 112 -4.96 6.49 -17.54
N ASP A 113 -4.29 5.52 -18.17
CA ASP A 113 -4.41 5.17 -19.58
C ASP A 113 -3.99 6.30 -20.56
N GLU A 114 -3.24 7.28 -20.08
CA GLU A 114 -2.70 8.35 -20.92
C GLU A 114 -1.39 7.91 -21.58
N VAL A 115 -1.22 8.20 -22.86
CA VAL A 115 0.03 7.95 -23.59
C VAL A 115 0.98 9.12 -23.42
N VAL A 116 2.21 8.82 -23.00
CA VAL A 116 3.31 9.78 -22.82
C VAL A 116 4.52 9.36 -23.64
N SER A 117 5.29 10.34 -24.12
CA SER A 117 6.49 10.11 -24.92
C SER A 117 7.73 10.58 -24.17
N LEU A 118 8.62 9.64 -23.88
CA LEU A 118 9.88 9.86 -23.18
C LEU A 118 11.04 9.91 -24.17
N PRO A 119 11.91 10.95 -24.16
CA PRO A 119 13.10 10.98 -25.02
C PRO A 119 14.05 9.82 -24.69
N LEU A 120 14.50 9.07 -25.70
CA LEU A 120 15.37 7.90 -25.48
C LEU A 120 16.71 8.29 -24.84
N GLU A 121 17.22 9.48 -25.17
CA GLU A 121 18.46 10.05 -24.64
C GLU A 121 18.34 10.52 -23.18
N ALA A 122 17.13 10.58 -22.61
CA ALA A 122 16.93 11.06 -21.25
C ALA A 122 17.49 10.08 -20.21
N LYS A 123 18.26 10.62 -19.26
CA LYS A 123 18.63 9.93 -18.02
C LYS A 123 17.46 10.00 -17.04
N ALA A 124 17.08 8.86 -16.52
CA ALA A 124 15.93 8.73 -15.64
C ALA A 124 15.99 7.40 -14.89
N LYS A 125 15.56 7.40 -13.63
CA LYS A 125 15.59 6.20 -12.80
C LYS A 125 14.23 5.54 -12.73
N PHE A 126 14.18 4.25 -13.05
CA PHE A 126 12.98 3.42 -12.99
C PHE A 126 13.25 2.13 -12.23
N SER A 127 12.23 1.60 -11.55
CA SER A 127 12.29 0.29 -10.91
C SER A 127 11.19 -0.60 -11.46
N PRO A 128 11.49 -1.84 -11.88
CA PRO A 128 10.46 -2.81 -12.28
C PRO A 128 9.42 -3.00 -11.19
N ILE A 129 8.12 -3.06 -11.54
CA ILE A 129 7.10 -3.53 -10.61
C ILE A 129 7.26 -5.04 -10.47
N ALA A 130 7.50 -5.50 -9.26
CA ALA A 130 7.70 -6.91 -8.99
C ALA A 130 6.41 -7.72 -9.20
N LYS A 131 6.54 -8.88 -9.83
CA LYS A 131 5.50 -9.92 -9.81
C LYS A 131 5.49 -10.61 -8.44
N GLU A 132 4.41 -11.31 -8.11
CA GLU A 132 4.19 -11.94 -6.80
C GLU A 132 5.37 -12.79 -6.33
N ASP A 133 5.98 -13.59 -7.21
CA ASP A 133 7.12 -14.46 -6.87
C ASP A 133 8.49 -13.83 -7.05
N SER A 134 8.58 -12.65 -7.68
CA SER A 134 9.87 -12.00 -7.94
C SER A 134 10.55 -11.60 -6.63
N ILE A 135 11.88 -11.69 -6.57
CA ILE A 135 12.71 -11.08 -5.52
C ILE A 135 13.31 -9.74 -5.96
N SER A 136 13.07 -9.38 -7.22
CA SER A 136 13.61 -8.19 -7.88
C SER A 136 12.51 -7.20 -8.23
N GLY A 137 12.88 -5.91 -8.24
CA GLY A 137 11.96 -4.80 -8.47
C GLY A 137 11.38 -4.24 -7.18
N VAL A 138 10.30 -3.49 -7.31
CA VAL A 138 9.58 -2.88 -6.19
C VAL A 138 8.26 -3.59 -5.93
N HIS A 139 7.96 -3.75 -4.66
CA HIS A 139 6.83 -4.50 -4.14
C HIS A 139 5.86 -3.56 -3.44
N THR A 140 4.57 -3.80 -3.64
CA THR A 140 3.52 -3.24 -2.76
C THR A 140 3.46 -4.04 -1.46
N VAL A 141 2.80 -3.52 -0.43
CA VAL A 141 2.57 -4.28 0.81
C VAL A 141 1.80 -5.58 0.54
N ARG A 142 0.83 -5.56 -0.38
CA ARG A 142 0.11 -6.76 -0.81
C ARG A 142 1.04 -7.85 -1.34
N ASN A 143 2.03 -7.48 -2.17
CA ASN A 143 3.02 -8.46 -2.65
C ASN A 143 3.95 -8.93 -1.53
N LEU A 144 4.31 -8.05 -0.60
CA LEU A 144 5.16 -8.42 0.54
C LEU A 144 4.48 -9.38 1.50
N LEU A 145 3.15 -9.29 1.68
CA LEU A 145 2.39 -10.24 2.51
C LEU A 145 2.49 -11.69 2.03
N GLN A 146 2.75 -11.91 0.74
CA GLN A 146 2.94 -13.23 0.14
C GLN A 146 4.37 -13.77 0.31
N LYS A 147 5.30 -12.95 0.83
CA LYS A 147 6.71 -13.34 0.99
C LYS A 147 6.96 -14.04 2.33
N ARG A 148 7.93 -14.95 2.31
CA ARG A 148 8.42 -15.61 3.53
C ARG A 148 9.20 -14.61 4.39
N MET A 149 8.63 -14.24 5.53
CA MET A 149 9.25 -13.38 6.53
C MET A 149 10.23 -14.17 7.43
N PRO A 150 11.26 -13.53 8.03
CA PRO A 150 11.56 -12.09 7.97
C PRO A 150 12.35 -11.68 6.73
N VAL A 151 12.13 -10.46 6.23
CA VAL A 151 12.91 -9.86 5.14
C VAL A 151 13.29 -8.42 5.45
N THR A 152 14.34 -7.93 4.81
CA THR A 152 14.74 -6.52 4.88
C THR A 152 14.30 -5.81 3.60
N VAL A 153 13.70 -4.63 3.77
CA VAL A 153 13.22 -3.78 2.68
C VAL A 153 13.67 -2.34 2.88
N ARG A 154 13.67 -1.58 1.79
CA ARG A 154 13.74 -0.11 1.81
C ARG A 154 12.48 0.47 1.22
N LEU A 155 11.86 1.43 1.90
CA LEU A 155 10.81 2.26 1.33
C LEU A 155 11.40 3.15 0.24
N VAL A 156 10.94 2.92 -0.99
CA VAL A 156 11.41 3.62 -2.19
C VAL A 156 10.54 4.83 -2.50
N HIS A 157 9.22 4.68 -2.34
CA HIS A 157 8.24 5.71 -2.59
C HIS A 157 7.04 5.53 -1.66
N GLY A 158 6.53 6.63 -1.12
CA GLY A 158 5.42 6.67 -0.17
C GLY A 158 5.75 7.51 1.07
N ALA A 159 4.73 7.93 1.80
CA ALA A 159 4.91 8.65 3.06
C ALA A 159 5.42 7.70 4.16
N ALA A 160 6.21 8.19 5.11
CA ALA A 160 6.68 7.37 6.23
C ALA A 160 5.50 6.65 6.93
N PRO A 161 5.59 5.32 7.19
CA PRO A 161 4.56 4.60 7.93
C PRO A 161 4.23 5.27 9.27
N LYS A 162 2.94 5.25 9.63
CA LYS A 162 2.47 5.85 10.89
C LYS A 162 3.13 5.19 12.10
N GLY A 163 3.47 6.00 13.11
CA GLY A 163 4.11 5.53 14.35
C GLY A 163 5.64 5.55 14.34
N LEU A 164 6.26 5.90 13.22
CA LEU A 164 7.71 6.09 13.15
C LEU A 164 8.13 7.45 13.72
N LYS A 165 9.19 7.44 14.54
CA LYS A 165 9.80 8.65 15.08
C LYS A 165 10.68 9.33 14.02
N GLN A 166 10.77 10.65 14.08
CA GLN A 166 11.72 11.43 13.29
C GLN A 166 13.11 11.44 13.99
N PRO A 167 14.22 11.40 13.24
CA PRO A 167 14.32 11.33 11.78
C PRO A 167 13.97 9.93 11.23
N PHE A 168 13.15 9.90 10.18
CA PHE A 168 12.73 8.66 9.51
C PHE A 168 13.90 7.97 8.80
N VAL A 169 14.01 6.64 8.97
CA VAL A 169 14.88 5.78 8.17
C VAL A 169 14.02 4.93 7.22
N PRO A 170 14.36 4.87 5.92
CA PRO A 170 13.56 4.12 4.94
C PRO A 170 13.75 2.61 5.04
N GLU A 171 14.82 2.12 5.68
CA GLU A 171 15.09 0.69 5.86
C GLU A 171 14.26 0.09 7.01
N LEU A 172 13.58 -1.01 6.69
CA LEU A 172 12.74 -1.75 7.63
C LEU A 172 13.07 -3.24 7.56
N ARG A 173 13.06 -3.91 8.71
CA ARG A 173 12.98 -5.36 8.80
C ARG A 173 11.54 -5.76 9.03
N LEU A 174 10.95 -6.46 8.08
CA LEU A 174 9.62 -7.04 8.17
C LEU A 174 9.75 -8.33 8.97
N LEU A 175 9.05 -8.41 10.09
CA LEU A 175 9.21 -9.48 11.08
C LEU A 175 8.18 -10.59 10.89
N GLY A 176 6.99 -10.26 10.40
CA GLY A 176 5.90 -11.20 10.21
C GLY A 176 4.61 -10.49 9.81
N CYS A 177 3.61 -11.29 9.45
CA CYS A 177 2.28 -10.84 9.11
C CYS A 177 1.37 -11.03 10.33
N VAL A 178 0.53 -10.04 10.60
CA VAL A 178 -0.47 -10.06 11.66
C VAL A 178 -1.83 -9.92 11.01
N GLU A 179 -2.73 -10.82 11.38
CA GLU A 179 -4.12 -10.75 11.01
C GLU A 179 -4.88 -9.95 12.08
N VAL A 180 -5.63 -8.93 11.65
CA VAL A 180 -6.38 -8.06 12.55
C VAL A 180 -7.84 -8.08 12.13
N ASP A 181 -8.69 -8.57 13.02
CA ASP A 181 -10.14 -8.45 12.86
C ASP A 181 -10.57 -6.99 13.04
N ARG A 182 -11.49 -6.54 12.19
CA ARG A 182 -12.08 -5.21 12.32
C ARG A 182 -13.58 -5.31 12.52
N ILE A 183 -14.02 -4.80 13.66
CA ILE A 183 -15.42 -4.65 13.98
C ILE A 183 -15.76 -3.17 13.90
N PHE A 184 -16.88 -2.85 13.29
CA PHE A 184 -17.44 -1.50 13.31
C PHE A 184 -18.84 -1.53 13.91
N ALA A 185 -19.25 -0.40 14.47
CA ALA A 185 -20.60 -0.17 14.94
C ALA A 185 -21.17 1.04 14.21
N LEU A 186 -22.35 0.88 13.61
CA LEU A 186 -23.13 1.97 13.05
C LEU A 186 -24.28 2.29 14.01
N PRO A 187 -24.24 3.43 14.73
CA PRO A 187 -25.33 3.82 15.60
C PRO A 187 -26.63 4.04 14.80
N LEU A 188 -27.77 3.55 15.30
CA LEU A 188 -29.06 3.62 14.58
C LEU A 188 -29.76 4.99 14.72
N GLN A 189 -29.00 6.07 14.85
CA GLN A 189 -29.53 7.44 14.92
C GLN A 189 -29.34 8.14 13.58
N LYS A 190 -30.11 9.21 13.36
CA LYS A 190 -29.99 10.02 12.15
C LYS A 190 -28.58 10.62 12.07
N ASP A 191 -27.99 10.60 10.87
CA ASP A 191 -26.73 11.28 10.54
C ASP A 191 -25.49 10.82 11.34
N MET A 192 -25.43 9.55 11.74
CA MET A 192 -24.26 8.97 12.42
C MET A 192 -23.29 8.26 11.47
N ASP A 193 -22.00 8.43 11.73
CA ASP A 193 -20.91 7.75 11.03
C ASP A 193 -20.62 6.36 11.59
N LEU A 194 -19.92 5.56 10.78
CA LEU A 194 -19.43 4.25 11.19
C LEU A 194 -18.26 4.38 12.18
N VAL A 195 -18.39 3.75 13.34
CA VAL A 195 -17.39 3.83 14.42
C VAL A 195 -16.57 2.54 14.47
N SER A 196 -15.24 2.63 14.42
CA SER A 196 -14.36 1.48 14.63
C SER A 196 -14.44 1.03 16.08
N VAL A 197 -14.70 -0.26 16.30
CA VAL A 197 -14.77 -0.86 17.63
C VAL A 197 -13.47 -1.62 17.91
N PRO A 198 -12.68 -1.22 18.91
CA PRO A 198 -11.50 -1.99 19.32
C PRO A 198 -11.90 -3.38 19.81
N LEU A 199 -11.19 -4.43 19.40
CA LEU A 199 -11.48 -5.81 19.83
C LEU A 199 -11.31 -6.02 21.34
N ASN A 200 -10.48 -5.19 21.99
CA ASN A 200 -10.26 -5.20 23.44
C ASN A 200 -11.22 -4.26 24.20
N ALA A 201 -12.21 -3.66 23.53
CA ALA A 201 -13.19 -2.82 24.19
C ALA A 201 -14.07 -3.65 25.13
N LYS A 202 -14.20 -3.19 26.38
CA LYS A 202 -15.05 -3.83 27.38
C LYS A 202 -16.51 -3.43 27.15
N ILE A 203 -17.17 -4.08 26.19
CA ILE A 203 -18.55 -3.79 25.79
C ILE A 203 -19.45 -4.95 26.20
N LYS A 204 -20.61 -4.63 26.80
CA LYS A 204 -21.70 -5.59 26.98
C LYS A 204 -22.70 -5.39 25.85
N ILE A 205 -23.00 -6.44 25.10
CA ILE A 205 -23.89 -6.39 23.94
C ILE A 205 -25.09 -7.29 24.24
N GLN A 206 -26.29 -6.81 23.90
CA GLN A 206 -27.51 -7.62 23.89
C GLN A 206 -28.04 -7.66 22.46
N ARG A 207 -28.21 -8.86 21.91
CA ARG A 207 -28.83 -9.04 20.58
C ARG A 207 -30.30 -8.60 20.64
N ALA A 208 -30.79 -7.99 19.56
CA ALA A 208 -32.20 -7.65 19.44
C ALA A 208 -33.06 -8.92 19.58
N LYS A 209 -34.15 -8.84 20.35
CA LYS A 209 -35.03 -10.00 20.61
C LYS A 209 -35.92 -10.35 19.42
N ASN A 210 -36.14 -9.39 18.51
CA ASN A 210 -37.05 -9.48 17.38
C ASN A 210 -36.31 -9.63 16.04
N MET A 211 -35.15 -10.31 16.02
CA MET A 211 -34.35 -10.47 14.80
C MET A 211 -35.13 -11.08 13.62
N GLU A 212 -35.95 -12.10 13.89
CA GLU A 212 -36.77 -12.74 12.84
C GLU A 212 -37.73 -11.75 12.18
N GLN A 213 -38.28 -10.80 12.95
CA GLN A 213 -39.14 -9.76 12.39
C GLN A 213 -38.31 -8.73 11.61
N LEU A 214 -37.15 -8.33 12.15
CA LEU A 214 -36.24 -7.37 11.52
C LEU A 214 -35.79 -7.80 10.12
N ASP A 215 -35.53 -9.09 9.92
CA ASP A 215 -35.11 -9.63 8.62
C ASP A 215 -36.17 -9.42 7.51
N HIS A 216 -37.44 -9.24 7.87
CA HIS A 216 -38.53 -8.96 6.93
C HIS A 216 -38.74 -7.47 6.65
N PHE A 217 -38.08 -6.56 7.38
CA PHE A 217 -38.19 -5.12 7.15
C PHE A 217 -37.23 -4.67 6.04
N ILE A 218 -37.77 -3.99 5.03
CA ILE A 218 -36.97 -3.44 3.92
C ILE A 218 -35.98 -2.38 4.41
N GLU A 219 -36.34 -1.64 5.47
CA GLU A 219 -35.46 -0.65 6.11
C GLU A 219 -34.23 -1.32 6.71
N TYR A 220 -34.37 -2.50 7.31
CA TYR A 220 -33.25 -3.24 7.88
C TYR A 220 -32.27 -3.69 6.78
N SER A 221 -32.80 -4.21 5.68
CA SER A 221 -31.99 -4.57 4.49
C SER A 221 -31.27 -3.36 3.89
N ARG A 222 -31.96 -2.22 3.72
CA ARG A 222 -31.33 -0.97 3.25
C ARG A 222 -30.23 -0.48 4.20
N PHE A 223 -30.42 -0.66 5.50
CA PHE A 223 -29.42 -0.27 6.49
C PHE A 223 -28.18 -1.16 6.43
N LEU A 224 -28.37 -2.48 6.25
CA LEU A 224 -27.27 -3.42 5.99
C LEU A 224 -26.50 -3.06 4.72
N ASP A 225 -27.18 -2.76 3.62
CA ASP A 225 -26.55 -2.35 2.35
C ASP A 225 -25.75 -1.05 2.51
N LYS A 226 -26.33 -0.05 3.18
CA LYS A 226 -25.63 1.20 3.49
C LYS A 226 -24.38 0.93 4.33
N ALA A 227 -24.53 0.11 5.36
CA ALA A 227 -23.46 -0.23 6.28
C ALA A 227 -22.31 -0.99 5.59
N GLN A 228 -22.64 -1.92 4.68
CA GLN A 228 -21.65 -2.62 3.85
C GLN A 228 -20.91 -1.69 2.88
N ARG A 229 -21.59 -0.67 2.32
CA ARG A 229 -20.94 0.35 1.48
C ARG A 229 -19.98 1.27 2.24
N LEU A 230 -20.14 1.38 3.57
CA LEU A 230 -19.29 2.20 4.44
C LEU A 230 -18.04 1.47 4.95
N LEU A 231 -17.92 0.16 4.71
CA LEU A 231 -16.75 -0.67 5.05
C LEU A 231 -15.64 -0.59 4.01
#